data_AF-A0A967VG57-F1
#
_entry.id   AF-A0A967VG57-F1
#
_cell.length_a   1.000
_cell.length_b   1.000
_cell.length_c   1.000
_cell.angle_alpha   90.00
_cell.angle_beta   90.00
_cell.angle_gamma   90.00
#
_symmetry.space_group_name_H-M   'P 1'
#
loop_
_entity.id
_entity.type
_entity.pdbx_description
1 polymer ?
#
loop_
_entity_poly.entity_id
_entity_poly.type
_entity_poly.pdbx_seq_one_letter_code
_entity_poly.pdbx_strand_id
1 'polypeptide(L)' 'AVLPASYQVDVDRLGELVGGGELRLAEESEFAPLYPNCEPGAMPPLGVLYDQPVFVETRLTEDEEIVFNAGDHKEAV' A
#
# COMPACT_ATOMS: atom_id res chain seq x y z
N ALA A 1 0.22 -3.43 -1.00
CA ALA A 1 -0.55 -3.90 0.18
C ALA A 1 -0.65 -2.75 1.18
N VAL A 2 -1.75 -2.67 1.93
CA VAL A 2 -2.04 -1.60 2.89
C VAL A 2 -2.15 -2.23 4.27
N LEU A 3 -1.32 -1.78 5.20
CA LEU A 3 -1.23 -2.28 6.57
C LEU A 3 -1.10 -1.10 7.53
N PRO A 4 -1.38 -1.27 8.84
CA PRO A 4 -1.09 -0.23 9.81
C PRO A 4 0.40 0.12 9.83
N ALA A 5 0.73 1.40 10.03
CA ALA A 5 2.10 1.90 9.93
C ALA A 5 3.10 1.25 10.90
N SER A 6 2.62 0.65 12.00
CA SER A 6 3.44 -0.09 12.97
C SER A 6 3.78 -1.52 12.55
N TYR A 7 3.30 -1.97 11.38
CA TYR A 7 3.44 -3.34 10.89
C TYR A 7 4.38 -3.40 9.69
N GLN A 8 4.95 -4.58 9.49
CA GLN A 8 5.74 -4.89 8.30
C GLN A 8 5.02 -5.98 7.50
N VAL A 9 5.09 -5.86 6.17
CA VAL A 9 4.50 -6.86 5.28
C VAL A 9 5.30 -8.16 5.34
N ASP A 10 4.60 -9.26 5.55
CA ASP A 10 5.11 -10.60 5.33
C ASP A 10 4.83 -10.98 3.87
N VAL A 11 5.87 -10.89 3.04
CA VAL A 11 5.78 -11.06 1.59
C VAL A 11 5.46 -12.51 1.22
N ASP A 12 6.04 -13.46 1.96
CA ASP A 12 5.82 -14.90 1.74
C ASP A 12 4.37 -15.25 2.04
N ARG A 13 3.85 -14.81 3.19
CA ARG A 13 2.44 -15.02 3.57
C ARG A 13 1.48 -14.34 2.59
N LEU A 14 1.80 -13.13 2.13
CA LEU A 14 0.98 -12.46 1.12
C LEU A 14 1.00 -13.25 -0.20
N GLY A 15 2.14 -13.81 -0.59
CA GLY A 15 2.30 -14.66 -1.77
C GLY A 15 1.38 -15.88 -1.75
N GLU A 16 1.31 -16.58 -0.61
CA GLU A 16 0.40 -17.71 -0.41
C GLU A 16 -1.07 -17.30 -0.59
N LEU A 17 -1.46 -16.12 -0.09
CA LEU A 17 -2.83 -15.61 -0.18
C LEU A 17 -3.24 -15.19 -1.60
N VAL A 18 -2.31 -14.67 -2.41
CA VAL A 18 -2.62 -14.18 -3.76
C VAL A 18 -2.51 -15.24 -4.86
N GLY A 19 -2.27 -16.51 -4.49
CA GLY A 19 -2.26 -17.64 -5.43
C GLY A 19 -0.90 -18.31 -5.62
N GLY A 20 0.05 -18.12 -4.69
CA GLY A 20 1.30 -18.89 -4.64
C GLY A 20 2.39 -18.46 -5.62
N GLY A 21 2.35 -17.20 -6.07
CA GLY A 21 3.42 -16.62 -6.88
C GLY A 21 4.57 -16.06 -6.02
N GLU A 22 5.78 -16.03 -6.57
CA GLU A 22 6.88 -15.28 -5.96
C GLU A 22 6.56 -13.79 -5.95
N LEU A 23 6.45 -13.21 -4.75
CA LEU A 23 6.29 -11.78 -4.54
C LEU A 23 7.60 -11.18 -4.06
N ARG A 24 7.82 -9.91 -4.38
CA ARG A 24 8.88 -9.09 -3.81
C ARG A 24 8.38 -7.67 -3.58
N LEU A 25 9.10 -6.93 -2.75
CA LEU A 25 8.93 -5.49 -2.69
C LEU A 25 9.35 -4.86 -4.02
N ALA A 26 8.54 -3.92 -4.50
CA ALA A 26 8.91 -3.08 -5.62
C ALA A 26 10.01 -2.12 -5.20
N GLU A 27 10.97 -1.87 -6.09
CA GLU A 27 11.92 -0.78 -5.90
C GLU A 27 11.21 0.56 -6.10
N GLU A 28 11.73 1.63 -5.49
CA GLU A 28 11.17 2.98 -5.69
C GLU A 28 11.17 3.39 -7.17
N SER A 29 12.18 2.94 -7.93
CA SER A 29 12.32 3.18 -9.38
C SER A 29 11.19 2.56 -10.21
N GLU A 30 10.63 1.44 -9.75
CA GLU A 30 9.54 0.72 -10.40
C GLU A 30 8.18 1.27 -9.99
N PHE A 31 8.10 1.81 -8.77
CA PHE A 31 6.84 2.21 -8.15
C PHE A 31 6.53 3.71 -8.32
N ALA A 32 7.52 4.60 -8.21
CA ALA A 32 7.34 6.05 -8.33
C ALA A 32 6.66 6.48 -9.65
N PRO A 33 6.99 5.90 -10.82
CA PRO A 33 6.31 6.26 -12.07
C PRO A 33 4.80 5.96 -12.08
N LEU A 34 4.34 5.03 -11.25
CA LEU A 34 2.91 4.70 -11.12
C LEU A 34 2.14 5.76 -10.32
N TYR A 35 2.84 6.55 -9.51
CA TYR A 35 2.27 7.59 -8.64
C TYR A 35 2.98 8.94 -8.86
N PRO A 36 2.86 9.55 -10.06
CA PRO A 36 3.70 10.67 -10.48
C PRO A 36 3.53 11.95 -9.65
N ASN A 37 2.47 12.06 -8.86
CA ASN A 37 2.15 13.23 -8.04
C ASN A 37 2.35 12.97 -6.53
N CYS A 38 3.00 11.86 -6.14
CA CYS A 38 3.20 11.50 -4.74
C CYS A 38 4.68 11.34 -4.43
N GLU A 39 5.10 11.81 -3.26
CA GLU A 39 6.39 11.43 -2.69
C GLU A 39 6.41 9.92 -2.39
N PRO A 40 7.51 9.20 -2.68
CA PRO A 40 7.62 7.78 -2.33
C PRO A 40 7.32 7.53 -0.85
N GLY A 41 6.37 6.63 -0.57
CA GLY A 41 5.89 6.34 0.79
C GLY A 41 4.67 7.16 1.24
N ALA A 42 4.24 8.16 0.46
CA ALA A 42 3.07 8.98 0.74
C ALA A 42 1.89 8.71 -0.22
N MET A 43 1.88 7.54 -0.85
CA MET A 43 0.86 7.17 -1.84
C MET A 43 -0.43 6.78 -1.13
N PRO A 44 -1.57 7.37 -1.50
CA PRO A 44 -2.84 7.01 -0.88
C PRO A 44 -3.23 5.58 -1.27
N PRO A 45 -3.92 4.82 -0.39
CA PRO A 45 -4.35 3.43 -0.64
C PRO A 45 -5.54 3.34 -1.60
N LEU A 46 -5.61 4.23 -2.60
CA LEU A 46 -6.70 4.39 -3.55
C LEU A 46 -6.32 3.80 -4.92
N GLY A 47 -5.97 2.52 -4.95
CA GLY A 47 -5.42 1.88 -6.16
C GLY A 47 -6.34 1.95 -7.39
N VAL A 48 -7.65 2.11 -7.22
CA VAL A 48 -8.60 2.37 -8.34
C VAL A 48 -8.22 3.63 -9.13
N LEU A 49 -7.65 4.65 -8.49
CA LEU A 49 -7.19 5.87 -9.16
C LEU A 49 -5.94 5.64 -10.02
N TYR A 50 -5.23 4.53 -9.79
CA TYR A 50 -3.92 4.21 -10.40
C TYR A 50 -3.93 2.87 -11.15
N ASP A 51 -5.10 2.27 -11.35
CA ASP A 51 -5.28 0.94 -11.97
C ASP A 51 -4.43 -0.16 -11.28
N GLN A 52 -4.34 -0.10 -9.95
CA GLN A 52 -3.57 -1.05 -9.14
C GLN A 52 -4.49 -1.89 -8.24
N PRO A 53 -4.27 -3.22 -8.17
CA PRO A 53 -4.94 -4.04 -7.17
C PRO A 53 -4.48 -3.65 -5.76
N VAL A 54 -5.43 -3.49 -4.84
CA VAL A 54 -5.17 -3.15 -3.44
C VAL A 54 -5.53 -4.32 -2.54
N PHE A 55 -4.55 -4.78 -1.77
CA PHE A 55 -4.73 -5.76 -0.70
C PHE A 55 -4.66 -5.04 0.64
N VAL A 56 -5.72 -5.14 1.45
CA VAL A 56 -5.84 -4.43 2.73
C VAL A 56 -5.80 -5.44 3.87
N GLU A 57 -5.02 -5.13 4.90
CA GLU A 57 -4.97 -5.93 6.13
C GLU A 57 -6.27 -5.76 6.94
N THR A 58 -6.79 -6.86 7.49
CA THR A 58 -8.14 -6.89 8.07
C THR A 58 -8.32 -6.01 9.30
N ARG A 59 -7.28 -5.75 10.11
CA ARG A 59 -7.40 -4.86 11.28
C ARG A 59 -7.72 -3.42 10.88
N LEU A 60 -7.27 -2.97 9.71
CA LEU A 60 -7.68 -1.66 9.16
C LEU A 60 -9.19 -1.57 8.88
N THR A 61 -9.89 -2.71 8.83
CA THR A 61 -11.35 -2.76 8.63
C THR A 61 -12.13 -2.85 9.95
N GLU A 62 -11.43 -2.98 11.08
CA GLU A 62 -12.05 -3.03 12.42
C GLU A 62 -12.38 -1.63 12.95
N ASP A 63 -11.65 -0.61 12.48
CA ASP A 63 -11.89 0.79 12.80
C ASP A 63 -12.89 1.42 11.80
N GLU A 64 -13.71 2.38 12.27
CA GLU A 64 -14.69 3.09 11.43
C GLU A 64 -14.03 3.99 10.37
N GLU A 65 -12.81 4.45 10.66
CA GLU A 65 -12.04 5.36 9.84
C GLU A 65 -10.59 4.88 9.76
N ILE A 66 -9.94 5.14 8.61
CA ILE A 66 -8.51 4.93 8.43
C ILE A 66 -7.85 6.25 8.07
N VAL A 67 -6.62 6.48 8.55
CA VAL A 67 -5.82 7.65 8.21
C VAL A 67 -4.62 7.24 7.38
N PHE A 68 -4.34 7.96 6.29
CA PHE A 68 -3.21 7.71 5.42
C PHE A 68 -2.59 9.00 4.88
N ASN A 69 -1.33 8.93 4.45
CA ASN A 69 -0.63 10.05 3.81
C ASN A 69 -1.24 10.40 2.46
N ALA A 70 -1.39 11.68 2.17
CA ALA A 70 -2.12 12.19 1.00
C ALA A 70 -1.20 12.89 -0.01
N GLY A 71 -0.19 12.18 -0.52
CA GLY A 71 0.71 12.67 -1.56
C GLY A 71 2.05 13.21 -1.04
N ASP A 72 2.13 13.64 0.22
CA ASP A 72 3.38 13.93 0.92
C ASP A 72 3.37 13.41 2.36
N HIS A 73 4.48 13.60 3.09
CA HIS A 73 4.65 13.11 4.46
C HIS A 73 4.10 14.07 5.54
N LYS A 74 3.44 15.16 5.13
CA LYS A 74 2.95 16.23 6.01
C LYS A 74 1.42 16.29 6.03
N GLU A 75 0.80 15.86 4.95
CA GLU A 75 -0.64 15.84 4.77
C GLU A 75 -1.18 14.41 4.97
N ALA A 76 -2.24 14.31 5.77
CA ALA A 76 -2.94 13.06 6.03
C ALA A 76 -4.45 13.28 5.94
N VAL A 77 -5.15 12.26 5.44
CA VAL A 77 -6.61 12.18 5.31
C VAL A 77 -7.09 10.96 6.06
#